data_AF-A0A6P4JAX8-F1
#
_entry.id   AF-A0A6P4JAX8-F1
#
_cell.length_a   1.000
_cell.length_b   1.000
_cell.length_c   1.000
_cell.angle_alpha   90.00
_cell.angle_beta   90.00
_cell.angle_gamma   90.00
#
_symmetry.space_group_name_H-M   'P 1'
#
loop_
_entity.id
_entity.type
_entity.pdbx_description
1 polymer ?
#
loop_
_entity_poly.entity_id
_entity_poly.type
_entity_poly.pdbx_seq_one_letter_code
_entity_poly.pdbx_strand_id
1 'polypeptide(L)'
;MTLKFNEAISIVAEKILETPKPKFQTYSQDAAEISAKMDQELIKINSIFKGTVSNWDETLQFYKAELPKLNFQFLRLKMPFTVEPQRVLVFSTDKVQPVNLKTSVNHPAVENGYLNGEKLTQLFIWDLNRVIDRISKITCSSGKIYKLDVDNMITPGGVLINISAKENAYEEYPSICYEFLISYIFPNQSFCYTFSSNFFQQISAAAEVDFKEIAKVVNIVKVLLHTLVNQYTKISPYGLLKVYNSMKIESEIGSQLLEAIPLCIPHLQNSGPLISAYGKLLQLKQSDSVQLTELKEIFGLK
;
A
#
# COMPACT_ATOMS: atom_id res chain seq x y z
N MET A 1 33.06 16.27 -5.53
CA MET A 1 33.20 14.85 -5.15
C MET A 1 32.20 14.08 -6.00
N THR A 2 32.67 13.09 -6.76
CA THR A 2 31.81 12.23 -7.59
C THR A 2 31.40 11.02 -6.76
N LEU A 3 30.12 10.65 -6.86
CA LEU A 3 29.52 9.54 -6.13
C LEU A 3 29.22 8.40 -7.09
N LYS A 4 29.09 7.18 -6.55
CA LYS A 4 28.53 6.07 -7.34
C LYS A 4 27.06 6.31 -7.64
N PHE A 5 26.56 5.71 -8.72
CA PHE A 5 25.20 5.98 -9.19
C PHE A 5 24.12 5.70 -8.14
N ASN A 6 24.13 4.49 -7.56
CA ASN A 6 23.14 4.11 -6.55
C ASN A 6 23.22 4.96 -5.28
N GLU A 7 24.43 5.36 -4.86
CA GLU A 7 24.64 6.24 -3.72
C GLU A 7 24.07 7.64 -3.99
N ALA A 8 24.35 8.20 -5.17
CA ALA A 8 23.83 9.50 -5.57
C ALA A 8 22.30 9.52 -5.65
N ILE A 9 21.68 8.46 -6.19
CA ILE A 9 20.23 8.32 -6.24
C ILE A 9 19.62 8.25 -4.84
N SER A 10 20.21 7.47 -3.93
CA SER A 10 19.73 7.39 -2.53
C SER A 10 19.77 8.74 -1.84
N ILE A 11 20.84 9.52 -2.00
CA ILE A 11 20.95 10.88 -1.43
C ILE A 11 19.87 11.81 -1.99
N VAL A 12 19.59 11.74 -3.30
CA VAL A 12 18.52 12.54 -3.92
C VAL A 12 17.16 12.11 -3.39
N ALA A 13 16.91 10.80 -3.25
CA ALA A 13 15.66 10.28 -2.69
C ALA A 13 15.43 10.77 -1.26
N GLU A 14 16.44 10.69 -0.39
CA GLU A 14 16.38 11.17 0.99
C GLU A 14 16.05 12.66 1.04
N LYS A 15 16.74 13.49 0.25
CA LYS A 15 16.47 14.93 0.17
C LYS A 15 15.03 15.23 -0.28
N ILE A 16 14.48 14.46 -1.21
CA ILE A 16 13.09 14.63 -1.66
C ILE A 16 12.10 14.24 -0.53
N LEU A 17 12.42 13.23 0.27
CA LEU A 17 11.56 12.73 1.35
C LEU A 17 11.60 13.56 2.65
N GLU A 18 12.67 14.30 2.90
CA GLU A 18 12.92 15.02 4.18
C GLU A 18 11.93 16.15 4.51
N THR A 19 11.18 16.70 3.55
CA THR A 19 10.28 17.84 3.81
C THR A 19 8.81 17.51 3.48
N PRO A 20 7.99 17.11 4.47
CA PRO A 20 6.56 16.92 4.28
C PRO A 20 5.92 18.25 3.87
N LYS A 21 5.36 18.30 2.67
CA LYS A 21 4.70 19.51 2.18
C LYS A 21 3.41 19.78 2.99
N PRO A 22 2.98 21.05 3.19
CA PRO A 22 1.80 21.37 4.00
C PRO A 22 0.51 20.61 3.62
N LYS A 23 0.32 20.33 2.32
CA LYS A 23 -0.80 19.50 1.83
C LYS A 23 -0.75 18.08 2.39
N PHE A 24 0.43 17.47 2.49
CA PHE A 24 0.60 16.12 3.06
C PHE A 24 0.18 16.08 4.53
N GLN A 25 0.58 17.07 5.32
CA GLN A 25 0.20 17.16 6.74
C GLN A 25 -1.32 17.26 6.88
N THR A 26 -1.97 18.10 6.04
CA THR A 26 -3.42 18.25 6.03
C THR A 26 -4.13 16.92 5.71
N TYR A 27 -3.74 16.25 4.62
CA TYR A 27 -4.36 14.96 4.26
C TYR A 27 -4.07 13.85 5.27
N SER A 28 -2.91 13.88 5.93
CA SER A 28 -2.57 12.93 6.99
C SER A 28 -3.48 13.10 8.21
N GLN A 29 -3.76 14.35 8.60
CA GLN A 29 -4.70 14.65 9.68
C GLN A 29 -6.13 14.24 9.31
N ASP A 30 -6.59 14.62 8.10
CA ASP A 30 -7.91 14.24 7.60
C ASP A 30 -8.08 12.71 7.56
N ALA A 31 -7.05 11.98 7.10
CA ALA A 31 -7.05 10.52 7.08
C ALA A 31 -7.14 9.92 8.50
N ALA A 32 -6.46 10.51 9.49
CA ALA A 32 -6.57 10.05 10.87
C ALA A 32 -8.02 10.22 11.39
N GLU A 33 -8.65 11.37 11.11
CA GLU A 33 -10.04 11.64 11.47
C GLU A 33 -11.03 10.67 10.78
N ILE A 34 -10.82 10.40 9.49
CA ILE A 34 -11.62 9.42 8.73
C ILE A 34 -11.50 8.04 9.36
N SER A 35 -10.29 7.55 9.64
CA SER A 35 -10.10 6.24 10.28
C SER A 35 -10.71 6.15 11.67
N ALA A 36 -10.55 7.18 12.49
CA ALA A 36 -11.17 7.24 13.81
C ALA A 36 -12.70 7.21 13.71
N LYS A 37 -13.28 7.88 12.70
CA LYS A 37 -14.71 7.84 12.44
C LYS A 37 -15.18 6.45 12.01
N MET A 38 -14.43 5.76 11.16
CA MET A 38 -14.74 4.37 10.78
C MET A 38 -14.75 3.44 12.00
N ASP A 39 -13.75 3.54 12.88
CA ASP A 39 -13.69 2.75 14.12
C ASP A 39 -14.88 3.03 15.06
N GLN A 40 -15.29 4.29 15.18
CA GLN A 40 -16.48 4.65 15.94
C GLN A 40 -17.76 4.06 15.35
N GLU A 41 -17.91 4.06 14.03
CA GLU A 41 -19.09 3.49 13.38
C GLU A 41 -19.11 1.96 13.47
N LEU A 42 -17.95 1.28 13.42
CA LEU A 42 -17.85 -0.16 13.71
C LEU A 42 -18.41 -0.49 15.09
N ILE A 43 -18.10 0.32 16.10
CA ILE A 43 -18.67 0.19 17.45
C ILE A 43 -20.18 0.38 17.42
N LYS A 44 -20.69 1.41 16.73
CA LYS A 44 -22.12 1.74 16.68
C LYS A 44 -22.97 0.73 15.93
N ILE A 45 -22.42 0.03 14.92
CA ILE A 45 -23.13 -1.06 14.25
C ILE A 45 -23.03 -2.39 15.02
N ASN A 46 -22.38 -2.37 16.19
CA ASN A 46 -22.07 -3.55 16.98
C ASN A 46 -21.34 -4.64 16.16
N SER A 47 -20.40 -4.21 15.33
CA SER A 47 -19.60 -5.10 14.50
C SER A 47 -18.83 -6.11 15.35
N ILE A 48 -18.62 -7.31 14.80
CA ILE A 48 -17.69 -8.30 15.38
C ILE A 48 -16.22 -7.84 15.33
N PHE A 49 -15.93 -6.80 14.53
CA PHE A 49 -14.60 -6.19 14.36
C PHE A 49 -14.42 -4.88 15.15
N LYS A 50 -15.38 -4.52 16.01
CA LYS A 50 -15.25 -3.31 16.84
C LYS A 50 -14.00 -3.40 17.73
N GLY A 51 -13.11 -2.41 17.63
CA GLY A 51 -11.87 -2.36 18.39
C GLY A 51 -10.80 -3.40 18.00
N THR A 52 -10.98 -4.12 16.89
CA THR A 52 -9.99 -5.13 16.42
C THR A 52 -9.08 -4.61 15.32
N VAL A 53 -9.48 -3.55 14.64
CA VAL A 53 -8.77 -3.01 13.47
C VAL A 53 -7.56 -2.19 13.91
N SER A 54 -6.43 -2.38 13.24
CA SER A 54 -5.25 -1.53 13.40
C SER A 54 -4.49 -1.36 12.08
N ASN A 55 -3.53 -0.44 12.09
CA ASN A 55 -2.65 -0.11 10.95
C ASN A 55 -3.36 0.62 9.79
N TRP A 56 -4.49 1.29 10.05
CA TRP A 56 -5.14 2.17 9.06
C TRP A 56 -4.14 3.13 8.40
N ASP A 57 -3.26 3.69 9.21
CA ASP A 57 -2.29 4.69 8.83
C ASP A 57 -1.22 4.14 7.86
N GLU A 58 -0.91 2.85 7.94
CA GLU A 58 0.04 2.20 7.04
C GLU A 58 -0.57 1.87 5.67
N THR A 59 -1.90 1.81 5.54
CA THR A 59 -2.60 1.44 4.29
C THR A 59 -2.87 2.62 3.35
N LEU A 60 -2.37 3.80 3.69
CA LEU A 60 -2.77 5.07 3.07
C LEU A 60 -1.99 5.41 1.80
N GLN A 61 -2.71 5.97 0.84
CA GLN A 61 -2.17 6.66 -0.34
C GLN A 61 -2.80 8.04 -0.48
N PHE A 62 -1.99 9.02 -0.91
CA PHE A 62 -2.43 10.38 -1.18
C PHE A 62 -2.14 10.73 -2.64
N TYR A 63 -3.17 10.93 -3.45
CA TYR A 63 -2.98 11.24 -4.88
C TYR A 63 -2.85 12.75 -5.15
N LYS A 64 -3.33 13.59 -4.23
CA LYS A 64 -3.21 15.06 -4.32
C LYS A 64 -2.08 15.65 -3.45
N ALA A 65 -1.33 14.80 -2.74
CA ALA A 65 -0.16 15.21 -2.01
C ALA A 65 1.09 14.91 -2.85
N GLU A 66 1.96 15.90 -3.00
CA GLU A 66 3.10 15.82 -3.91
C GLU A 66 4.21 14.85 -3.47
N LEU A 67 4.12 14.27 -2.25
CA LEU A 67 5.08 13.32 -1.70
C LEU A 67 4.39 12.32 -0.75
N PRO A 68 4.87 11.07 -0.62
CA PRO A 68 4.04 9.95 -0.21
C PRO A 68 4.22 9.51 1.24
N LYS A 69 3.18 8.84 1.71
CA LYS A 69 3.24 7.93 2.83
C LYS A 69 3.60 6.53 2.30
N LEU A 70 4.42 5.80 3.04
CA LEU A 70 4.67 4.39 2.78
C LEU A 70 3.31 3.67 2.80
N ASN A 71 2.92 3.04 1.68
CA ASN A 71 1.79 2.13 1.69
C ASN A 71 2.30 0.72 2.03
N PHE A 72 1.92 0.23 3.20
CA PHE A 72 2.01 -1.17 3.58
C PHE A 72 0.64 -1.81 3.38
N GLN A 73 0.60 -2.88 2.60
CA GLN A 73 -0.65 -3.43 2.07
C GLN A 73 -1.46 -4.25 3.08
N PHE A 74 -1.18 -4.22 4.38
CA PHE A 74 -1.92 -5.06 5.33
C PHE A 74 -2.62 -4.26 6.41
N LEU A 75 -3.96 -4.29 6.37
CA LEU A 75 -4.78 -3.94 7.51
C LEU A 75 -4.81 -5.12 8.49
N ARG A 76 -4.65 -4.85 9.78
CA ARG A 76 -4.60 -5.89 10.81
C ARG A 76 -5.93 -6.03 11.53
N LEU A 77 -6.45 -7.24 11.57
CA LEU A 77 -7.62 -7.61 12.38
C LEU A 77 -7.16 -8.48 13.55
N LYS A 78 -7.23 -7.93 14.75
CA LYS A 78 -6.91 -8.63 16.01
C LYS A 78 -8.12 -9.43 16.47
N MET A 79 -8.13 -10.70 16.15
CA MET A 79 -9.25 -11.58 16.49
C MET A 79 -9.27 -11.86 18.01
N PRO A 80 -10.43 -11.81 18.68
CA PRO A 80 -10.52 -11.92 20.13
C PRO A 80 -10.53 -13.37 20.63
N PHE A 81 -10.06 -14.33 19.82
CA PHE A 81 -10.09 -15.75 20.12
C PHE A 81 -8.83 -16.45 19.61
N THR A 82 -8.55 -17.62 20.18
CA THR A 82 -7.37 -18.41 19.84
C THR A 82 -7.61 -19.37 18.67
N VAL A 83 -6.53 -19.75 18.01
CA VAL A 83 -6.53 -20.74 16.92
C VAL A 83 -5.39 -21.73 17.07
N GLU A 84 -5.58 -22.95 16.58
CA GLU A 84 -4.56 -23.99 16.47
C GLU A 84 -4.28 -24.27 14.99
N PRO A 85 -3.10 -23.90 14.47
CA PRO A 85 -2.76 -24.14 13.07
C PRO A 85 -2.56 -25.64 12.82
N GLN A 86 -3.23 -26.16 11.81
CA GLN A 86 -3.08 -27.53 11.31
C GLN A 86 -2.53 -27.47 9.89
N ARG A 87 -1.32 -28.03 9.71
CA ARG A 87 -0.65 -28.05 8.40
C ARG A 87 -1.48 -28.83 7.40
N VAL A 88 -1.60 -28.27 6.20
CA VAL A 88 -2.22 -28.95 5.07
C VAL A 88 -1.10 -29.53 4.20
N LEU A 89 -1.16 -30.84 3.94
CA LEU A 89 -0.26 -31.47 2.98
C LEU A 89 -0.74 -31.12 1.57
N VAL A 90 -0.18 -30.04 1.02
CA VAL A 90 -0.35 -29.68 -0.39
C VAL A 90 0.95 -30.05 -1.09
N PHE A 91 0.88 -30.82 -2.17
CA PHE A 91 2.01 -31.04 -3.07
C PHE A 91 2.31 -29.72 -3.80
N SER A 92 3.06 -28.83 -3.16
CA SER A 92 3.53 -27.59 -3.77
C SER A 92 4.99 -27.35 -3.41
N THR A 93 5.69 -26.71 -4.33
CA THR A 93 7.08 -26.25 -4.20
C THR A 93 7.25 -25.04 -3.29
N ASP A 94 6.19 -24.61 -2.59
CA ASP A 94 6.17 -23.31 -1.92
C ASP A 94 6.90 -23.34 -0.59
N LYS A 95 7.77 -22.34 -0.39
CA LYS A 95 8.47 -22.04 0.88
C LYS A 95 7.50 -21.68 2.02
N VAL A 96 6.20 -21.53 1.73
CA VAL A 96 5.16 -21.13 2.68
C VAL A 96 4.17 -22.28 2.83
N GLN A 97 4.12 -22.88 4.03
CA GLN A 97 3.21 -24.01 4.27
C GLN A 97 1.78 -23.51 4.57
N PRO A 98 0.77 -23.92 3.78
CA PRO A 98 -0.62 -23.59 4.05
C PRO A 98 -1.12 -24.30 5.31
N VAL A 99 -1.99 -23.62 6.05
CA VAL A 99 -2.61 -24.14 7.27
C VAL A 99 -4.12 -23.92 7.29
N ASN A 100 -4.82 -24.85 7.92
CA ASN A 100 -6.15 -24.62 8.44
C ASN A 100 -6.04 -24.11 9.88
N LEU A 101 -6.91 -23.19 10.28
CA LEU A 101 -6.93 -22.65 11.64
C LEU A 101 -8.08 -23.27 12.41
N LYS A 102 -7.79 -24.24 13.28
CA LYS A 102 -8.80 -24.88 14.14
C LYS A 102 -9.13 -23.98 15.32
N THR A 103 -10.39 -23.91 15.70
CA THR A 103 -10.84 -23.17 16.89
C THR A 103 -12.15 -23.74 17.42
N SER A 104 -12.38 -23.60 18.72
CA SER A 104 -13.62 -24.02 19.38
C SER A 104 -14.60 -22.86 19.61
N VAL A 105 -14.23 -21.63 19.21
CA VAL A 105 -15.07 -20.46 19.41
C VAL A 105 -16.36 -20.56 18.58
N ASN A 106 -17.47 -20.15 19.18
CA ASN A 106 -18.71 -19.94 18.43
C ASN A 106 -18.64 -18.59 17.72
N HIS A 107 -18.19 -18.60 16.47
CA HIS A 107 -18.03 -17.40 15.63
C HIS A 107 -18.66 -17.63 14.26
N PRO A 108 -19.32 -16.63 13.63
CA PRO A 108 -20.02 -16.82 12.35
C PRO A 108 -19.14 -17.34 11.20
N ALA A 109 -17.84 -17.02 11.25
CA ALA A 109 -16.86 -17.49 10.29
C ALA A 109 -16.26 -18.88 10.61
N VAL A 110 -16.72 -19.58 11.64
CA VAL A 110 -16.22 -20.91 12.01
C VAL A 110 -17.17 -21.99 11.51
N GLU A 111 -16.63 -22.95 10.77
CA GLU A 111 -17.37 -24.05 10.15
C GLU A 111 -16.65 -25.37 10.49
N ASN A 112 -17.39 -26.33 11.06
CA ASN A 112 -16.85 -27.63 11.49
C ASN A 112 -15.60 -27.52 12.40
N GLY A 113 -15.52 -26.49 13.23
CA GLY A 113 -14.39 -26.23 14.13
C GLY A 113 -13.17 -25.61 13.46
N TYR A 114 -13.29 -25.12 12.24
CA TYR A 114 -12.23 -24.43 11.51
C TYR A 114 -12.67 -23.03 11.10
N LEU A 115 -11.75 -22.08 11.17
CA LEU A 115 -11.99 -20.74 10.68
C LEU A 115 -12.02 -20.75 9.14
N ASN A 116 -13.07 -20.21 8.56
CA ASN A 116 -13.23 -19.96 7.13
C ASN A 116 -12.79 -18.52 6.82
N GLY A 117 -11.63 -18.37 6.17
CA GLY A 117 -11.04 -17.06 5.89
C GLY A 117 -11.78 -16.25 4.83
N GLU A 118 -12.41 -16.91 3.85
CA GLU A 118 -13.26 -16.23 2.86
C GLU A 118 -14.47 -15.61 3.56
N LYS A 119 -15.17 -16.39 4.38
CA LYS A 119 -16.33 -15.93 5.14
C LYS A 119 -15.96 -14.82 6.12
N LEU A 120 -14.81 -14.93 6.78
CA LEU A 120 -14.31 -13.87 7.67
C LEU A 120 -14.03 -12.56 6.91
N THR A 121 -13.42 -12.66 5.73
CA THR A 121 -13.15 -11.52 4.84
C THR A 121 -14.45 -10.86 4.38
N GLN A 122 -15.44 -11.65 3.96
CA GLN A 122 -16.75 -11.16 3.53
C GLN A 122 -17.51 -10.46 4.66
N LEU A 123 -17.49 -11.02 5.88
CA LEU A 123 -18.09 -10.38 7.05
C LEU A 123 -17.47 -9.00 7.30
N PHE A 124 -16.14 -8.87 7.17
CA PHE A 124 -15.46 -7.58 7.32
C PHE A 124 -15.89 -6.59 6.23
N ILE A 125 -15.92 -7.01 4.97
CA ILE A 125 -16.36 -6.17 3.84
C ILE A 125 -17.81 -5.70 4.04
N TRP A 126 -18.71 -6.57 4.51
CA TRP A 126 -20.09 -6.17 4.78
C TRP A 126 -20.21 -5.12 5.88
N ASP A 127 -19.53 -5.32 7.01
CA ASP A 127 -19.53 -4.33 8.08
C ASP A 127 -18.85 -3.02 7.64
N LEU A 128 -17.82 -3.08 6.81
CA LEU A 128 -17.17 -1.90 6.24
C LEU A 128 -18.12 -1.13 5.31
N ASN A 129 -18.85 -1.80 4.42
CA ASN A 129 -19.86 -1.16 3.58
C ASN A 129 -20.92 -0.46 4.44
N ARG A 130 -21.44 -1.13 5.47
CA ARG A 130 -22.42 -0.55 6.41
C ARG A 130 -21.87 0.67 7.14
N VAL A 131 -20.59 0.64 7.54
CA VAL A 131 -19.90 1.78 8.16
C VAL A 131 -19.82 2.94 7.19
N ILE A 132 -19.36 2.70 5.97
CA ILE A 132 -19.17 3.74 4.96
C ILE A 132 -20.52 4.34 4.52
N ASP A 133 -21.57 3.54 4.38
CA ASP A 133 -22.93 4.02 4.10
C ASP A 133 -23.45 4.94 5.22
N ARG A 134 -23.17 4.61 6.49
CA ARG A 134 -23.58 5.44 7.64
C ARG A 134 -22.78 6.73 7.75
N ILE A 135 -21.51 6.73 7.35
CA ILE A 135 -20.71 7.95 7.28
C ILE A 135 -21.20 8.80 6.11
N SER A 136 -21.28 8.22 4.91
CA SER A 136 -21.60 8.83 3.61
C SER A 136 -20.65 9.99 3.23
N LYS A 137 -20.69 11.07 4.02
CA LYS A 137 -19.80 12.22 3.94
C LYS A 137 -19.24 12.58 5.31
N ILE A 138 -17.98 12.98 5.34
CA ILE A 138 -17.30 13.43 6.55
C ILE A 138 -16.69 14.79 6.32
N THR A 139 -16.91 15.71 7.27
CA THR A 139 -16.23 17.00 7.32
C THR A 139 -15.09 16.88 8.32
N CYS A 140 -13.86 17.07 7.87
CA CYS A 140 -12.68 17.01 8.72
C CYS A 140 -12.35 18.40 9.29
N SER A 141 -11.51 18.45 10.31
CA SER A 141 -11.11 19.71 10.97
C SER A 141 -10.37 20.69 10.05
N SER A 142 -9.79 20.21 8.94
CA SER A 142 -9.24 21.04 7.87
C SER A 142 -10.30 21.86 7.10
N GLY A 143 -11.60 21.58 7.33
CA GLY A 143 -12.73 22.17 6.60
C GLY A 143 -13.08 21.43 5.30
N LYS A 144 -12.30 20.42 4.90
CA LYS A 144 -12.61 19.60 3.72
C LYS A 144 -13.74 18.61 4.01
N ILE A 145 -14.52 18.35 2.98
CA ILE A 145 -15.61 17.38 3.01
C ILE A 145 -15.24 16.25 2.06
N TYR A 146 -15.26 15.02 2.56
CA TYR A 146 -14.98 13.83 1.77
C TYR A 146 -16.22 12.97 1.66
N LYS A 147 -16.53 12.52 0.44
CA LYS A 147 -17.42 11.37 0.21
C LYS A 147 -16.57 10.11 0.24
N LEU A 148 -17.03 9.12 0.99
CA LEU A 148 -16.36 7.82 1.09
C LEU A 148 -17.05 6.79 0.20
N ASP A 149 -16.27 5.93 -0.44
CA ASP A 149 -16.76 4.79 -1.22
C ASP A 149 -15.83 3.57 -0.96
N VAL A 150 -16.39 2.36 -0.95
CA VAL A 150 -15.64 1.10 -0.81
C VAL A 150 -15.68 0.35 -2.12
N ASP A 151 -14.54 -0.21 -2.51
CA ASP A 151 -14.42 -1.15 -3.61
C ASP A 151 -13.55 -2.34 -3.19
N ASN A 152 -13.69 -3.48 -3.85
CA ASN A 152 -12.83 -4.63 -3.63
C ASN A 152 -12.62 -5.43 -4.91
N MET A 153 -11.45 -6.05 -5.01
CA MET A 153 -11.04 -6.87 -6.15
C MET A 153 -10.39 -8.15 -5.66
N ILE A 154 -10.77 -9.28 -6.26
CA ILE A 154 -10.11 -10.57 -6.03
C ILE A 154 -8.78 -10.58 -6.79
N THR A 155 -7.69 -10.87 -6.09
CA THR A 155 -6.33 -11.00 -6.63
C THR A 155 -5.76 -12.37 -6.27
N PRO A 156 -4.66 -12.82 -6.93
CA PRO A 156 -3.96 -14.04 -6.52
C PRO A 156 -3.51 -14.03 -5.05
N GLY A 157 -3.26 -12.84 -4.47
CA GLY A 157 -2.83 -12.66 -3.08
C GLY A 157 -3.98 -12.55 -2.06
N GLY A 158 -5.24 -12.63 -2.49
CA GLY A 158 -6.42 -12.44 -1.65
C GLY A 158 -7.31 -11.30 -2.14
N VAL A 159 -8.21 -10.81 -1.28
CA VAL A 159 -9.13 -9.71 -1.63
C VAL A 159 -8.47 -8.37 -1.29
N LEU A 160 -8.15 -7.60 -2.33
CA LEU A 160 -7.69 -6.22 -2.21
C LEU A 160 -8.89 -5.32 -1.97
N ILE A 161 -8.87 -4.55 -0.89
CA ILE A 161 -9.95 -3.65 -0.47
C ILE A 161 -9.45 -2.21 -0.58
N ASN A 162 -10.29 -1.35 -1.15
CA ASN A 162 -10.05 0.06 -1.33
C ASN A 162 -11.14 0.88 -0.64
N ILE A 163 -10.75 1.87 0.15
CA ILE A 163 -11.64 2.92 0.67
C ILE A 163 -11.18 4.24 0.09
N SER A 164 -11.99 4.80 -0.81
CA SER A 164 -11.69 6.06 -1.47
C SER A 164 -12.37 7.22 -0.77
N ALA A 165 -11.61 8.29 -0.47
CA ALA A 165 -12.15 9.56 0.02
C ALA A 165 -11.98 10.65 -1.05
N LYS A 166 -13.10 11.09 -1.63
CA LYS A 166 -13.15 12.09 -2.71
C LYS A 166 -13.69 13.42 -2.18
N GLU A 167 -13.00 14.52 -2.49
CA GLU A 167 -13.50 15.87 -2.16
C GLU A 167 -14.67 16.26 -3.07
N ASN A 168 -14.68 15.75 -4.30
CA ASN A 168 -15.76 15.94 -5.26
C ASN A 168 -16.07 14.61 -5.99
N ALA A 169 -17.36 14.30 -6.17
CA ALA A 169 -17.83 13.06 -6.77
C ALA A 169 -17.34 12.85 -8.21
N TYR A 170 -17.05 13.93 -8.95
CA TYR A 170 -16.57 13.89 -10.33
C TYR A 170 -15.05 13.73 -10.46
N GLU A 171 -14.31 13.64 -9.35
CA GLU A 171 -12.87 13.44 -9.40
C GLU A 171 -12.53 12.02 -9.87
N GLU A 172 -11.65 11.96 -10.88
CA GLU A 172 -11.10 10.70 -11.40
C GLU A 172 -10.32 9.96 -10.30
N TYR A 173 -9.55 10.70 -9.49
CA TYR A 173 -8.70 10.14 -8.44
C TYR A 173 -9.10 10.64 -7.05
N PRO A 174 -9.15 9.76 -6.04
CA PRO A 174 -9.47 10.16 -4.67
C PRO A 174 -8.33 10.98 -4.07
N SER A 175 -8.66 11.83 -3.09
CA SER A 175 -7.64 12.63 -2.41
C SER A 175 -6.86 11.79 -1.40
N ILE A 176 -7.58 10.90 -0.71
CA ILE A 176 -7.05 9.91 0.22
C ILE A 176 -7.62 8.54 -0.19
N CYS A 177 -6.79 7.51 -0.20
CA CYS A 177 -7.22 6.13 -0.42
C CYS A 177 -6.60 5.23 0.66
N TYR A 178 -7.38 4.32 1.22
CA TYR A 178 -6.89 3.19 2.01
C TYR A 178 -6.91 1.98 1.09
N GLU A 179 -5.75 1.41 0.79
CA GLU A 179 -5.61 0.23 -0.09
C GLU A 179 -4.90 -0.89 0.67
N PHE A 180 -5.60 -2.00 0.89
CA PHE A 180 -5.08 -3.08 1.74
C PHE A 180 -5.66 -4.46 1.46
N LEU A 181 -4.85 -5.47 1.77
CA LEU A 181 -5.23 -6.85 2.07
C LEU A 181 -5.45 -6.98 3.58
N ILE A 182 -6.16 -8.04 3.99
CA ILE A 182 -6.40 -8.32 5.40
C ILE A 182 -5.34 -9.29 5.94
N SER A 183 -4.78 -8.94 7.09
CA SER A 183 -4.00 -9.85 7.93
C SER A 183 -4.68 -10.07 9.27
N TYR A 184 -4.61 -11.30 9.77
CA TYR A 184 -5.27 -11.75 10.99
C TYR A 184 -4.24 -12.03 12.08
N ILE A 185 -4.48 -11.50 13.28
CA ILE A 185 -3.66 -11.74 14.47
C ILE A 185 -4.54 -12.45 15.50
N PHE A 186 -3.99 -13.48 16.13
CA PHE A 186 -4.67 -14.25 17.16
C PHE A 186 -3.86 -14.21 18.47
N PRO A 187 -4.49 -14.18 19.66
CA PRO A 187 -3.79 -13.93 20.92
C PRO A 187 -2.76 -14.98 21.31
N ASN A 188 -2.91 -16.22 20.83
CA ASN A 188 -2.00 -17.33 21.12
C ASN A 188 -0.94 -17.56 20.04
N GLN A 189 -0.82 -16.65 19.07
CA GLN A 189 0.11 -16.77 17.94
C GLN A 189 1.05 -15.57 17.93
N SER A 190 2.34 -15.81 17.68
CA SER A 190 3.37 -14.75 17.62
C SER A 190 3.55 -14.16 16.22
N PHE A 191 2.68 -14.53 15.28
CA PHE A 191 2.75 -14.17 13.87
C PHE A 191 1.36 -13.89 13.30
N CYS A 192 1.33 -13.21 12.16
CA CYS A 192 0.11 -12.89 11.45
C CYS A 192 -0.23 -13.98 10.43
N TYR A 193 -1.51 -14.04 10.03
CA TYR A 193 -1.97 -14.89 8.94
C TYR A 193 -2.61 -14.06 7.85
N THR A 194 -2.40 -14.43 6.60
CA THR A 194 -3.23 -14.00 5.47
C THR A 194 -4.05 -15.18 4.98
N PHE A 195 -5.14 -14.90 4.28
CA PHE A 195 -5.95 -15.92 3.64
C PHE A 195 -5.90 -15.70 2.13
N SER A 196 -5.43 -16.72 1.40
CA SER A 196 -5.37 -16.71 -0.06
C SER A 196 -5.98 -18.00 -0.60
N SER A 197 -6.92 -17.85 -1.53
CA SER A 197 -7.71 -18.93 -2.14
C SER A 197 -8.46 -19.78 -1.10
N ASN A 198 -7.82 -20.79 -0.52
CA ASN A 198 -8.46 -21.82 0.30
C ASN A 198 -7.83 -22.00 1.69
N PHE A 199 -6.65 -21.44 1.94
CA PHE A 199 -5.89 -21.71 3.16
C PHE A 199 -5.32 -20.44 3.77
N PHE A 200 -5.01 -20.52 5.07
CA PHE A 200 -4.23 -19.48 5.71
C PHE A 200 -2.74 -19.71 5.45
N GLN A 201 -2.02 -18.61 5.32
CA GLN A 201 -0.58 -18.57 5.21
C GLN A 201 -0.01 -17.77 6.37
N GLN A 202 0.99 -18.33 7.04
CA GLN A 202 1.70 -17.64 8.10
C GLN A 202 2.67 -16.60 7.50
N ILE A 203 2.60 -15.38 8.00
CA ILE A 203 3.60 -14.34 7.76
C ILE A 203 4.54 -14.32 8.96
N SER A 204 5.79 -14.75 8.76
CA SER A 204 6.82 -14.65 9.78
C SER A 204 7.24 -13.19 10.00
N ALA A 205 7.82 -12.89 11.16
CA ALA A 205 8.37 -11.55 11.42
C ALA A 205 9.43 -11.14 10.39
N ALA A 206 10.26 -12.10 9.93
CA ALA A 206 11.24 -11.86 8.87
C ALA A 206 10.56 -11.49 7.53
N ALA A 207 9.51 -12.22 7.15
CA ALA A 207 8.75 -11.89 5.94
C ALA A 207 8.08 -10.51 6.04
N GLU A 208 7.60 -10.11 7.22
CA GLU A 208 7.05 -8.77 7.43
C GLU A 208 8.12 -7.67 7.25
N VAL A 209 9.34 -7.90 7.74
CA VAL A 209 10.48 -7.00 7.51
C VAL A 209 10.79 -6.90 6.02
N ASP A 210 10.85 -8.04 5.32
CA ASP A 210 11.08 -8.07 3.88
C ASP A 210 10.00 -7.28 3.12
N PHE A 211 8.71 -7.48 3.44
CA PHE A 211 7.61 -6.71 2.84
C PHE A 211 7.72 -5.21 3.09
N LYS A 212 8.18 -4.80 4.28
CA LYS A 212 8.39 -3.39 4.62
C LYS A 212 9.54 -2.78 3.83
N GLU A 213 10.65 -3.48 3.67
CA GLU A 213 11.78 -3.03 2.84
C GLU A 213 11.39 -2.94 1.36
N ILE A 214 10.66 -3.93 0.85
CA ILE A 214 10.10 -3.91 -0.52
C ILE A 214 9.17 -2.70 -0.70
N ALA A 215 8.23 -2.48 0.22
CA ALA A 215 7.32 -1.34 0.17
C ALA A 215 8.08 -0.01 0.22
N LYS A 216 9.17 0.07 0.99
CA LYS A 216 10.02 1.26 1.10
C LYS A 216 10.74 1.54 -0.21
N VAL A 217 11.37 0.54 -0.83
CA VAL A 217 12.02 0.68 -2.13
C VAL A 217 11.00 1.11 -3.19
N VAL A 218 9.85 0.45 -3.26
CA VAL A 218 8.76 0.81 -4.18
C VAL A 218 8.33 2.26 -3.97
N ASN A 219 8.10 2.67 -2.72
CA ASN A 219 7.73 4.04 -2.37
C ASN A 219 8.77 5.06 -2.85
N ILE A 220 10.05 4.79 -2.60
CA ILE A 220 11.15 5.66 -3.07
C ILE A 220 11.16 5.75 -4.60
N VAL A 221 11.02 4.62 -5.30
CA VAL A 221 10.93 4.62 -6.76
C VAL A 221 9.73 5.42 -7.24
N LYS A 222 8.55 5.32 -6.59
CA LYS A 222 7.38 6.17 -6.93
C LYS A 222 7.72 7.65 -6.81
N VAL A 223 8.38 8.06 -5.72
CA VAL A 223 8.79 9.45 -5.49
C VAL A 223 9.76 9.94 -6.55
N LEU A 224 10.76 9.14 -6.85
CA LEU A 224 11.77 9.48 -7.83
C LEU A 224 11.14 9.62 -9.21
N LEU A 225 10.26 8.70 -9.61
CA LEU A 225 9.50 8.80 -10.87
C LEU A 225 8.60 10.04 -10.91
N HIS A 226 7.89 10.33 -9.82
CA HIS A 226 7.05 11.53 -9.72
C HIS A 226 7.88 12.80 -9.92
N THR A 227 9.07 12.84 -9.32
CA THR A 227 9.98 14.00 -9.34
C THR A 227 10.71 14.14 -10.67
N LEU A 228 11.12 13.03 -11.29
CA LEU A 228 11.87 12.99 -12.56
C LEU A 228 11.15 13.65 -13.72
N VAL A 229 9.82 13.71 -13.68
CA VAL A 229 9.04 14.08 -14.86
C VAL A 229 8.23 15.34 -14.65
N ASN A 230 7.75 15.70 -13.45
CA ASN A 230 6.70 16.74 -13.29
C ASN A 230 5.44 16.51 -14.18
N GLN A 231 5.40 15.43 -14.99
CA GLN A 231 4.32 15.01 -15.90
C GLN A 231 3.62 13.75 -15.42
N TYR A 232 3.94 13.28 -14.21
CA TYR A 232 3.32 12.10 -13.63
C TYR A 232 1.85 12.31 -13.26
N THR A 233 1.40 13.57 -13.19
CA THR A 233 -0.03 13.93 -13.18
C THR A 233 -0.79 13.40 -14.40
N LYS A 234 -0.12 12.80 -15.39
CA LYS A 234 -0.72 12.19 -16.60
C LYS A 234 -0.60 10.66 -16.70
N ILE A 235 0.11 9.96 -15.80
CA ILE A 235 0.07 8.49 -15.80
C ILE A 235 -1.04 8.04 -14.86
N SER A 236 -1.98 7.25 -15.37
CA SER A 236 -3.04 6.73 -14.52
C SER A 236 -2.45 5.81 -13.44
N PRO A 237 -2.97 5.83 -12.19
CA PRO A 237 -2.63 4.89 -11.13
C PRO A 237 -2.62 3.42 -11.58
N TYR A 238 -3.48 3.05 -12.53
CA TYR A 238 -3.51 1.72 -13.12
C TYR A 238 -2.28 1.40 -13.97
N GLY A 239 -1.77 2.36 -14.75
CA GLY A 239 -0.50 2.20 -15.48
C GLY A 239 0.67 1.97 -14.52
N LEU A 240 0.68 2.66 -13.39
CA LEU A 240 1.72 2.54 -12.37
C LEU A 240 1.66 1.23 -11.61
N LEU A 241 0.46 0.77 -11.27
CA LEU A 241 0.25 -0.53 -10.67
C LEU A 241 0.83 -1.65 -11.57
N LYS A 242 0.64 -1.55 -12.89
CA LYS A 242 1.26 -2.49 -13.85
C LYS A 242 2.78 -2.43 -13.84
N VAL A 243 3.37 -1.24 -13.78
CA VAL A 243 4.82 -1.06 -13.65
C VAL A 243 5.32 -1.78 -12.41
N TYR A 244 4.78 -1.46 -11.23
CA TYR A 244 5.24 -2.05 -9.98
C TYR A 244 5.07 -3.58 -9.92
N ASN A 245 3.97 -4.10 -10.46
CA ASN A 245 3.73 -5.55 -10.51
C ASN A 245 4.68 -6.30 -11.45
N SER A 246 5.31 -5.61 -12.39
CA SER A 246 6.27 -6.19 -13.34
C SER A 246 7.74 -6.09 -12.89
N MET A 247 8.03 -5.29 -11.87
CA MET A 247 9.39 -5.09 -11.38
C MET A 247 9.83 -6.24 -10.46
N LYS A 248 11.07 -6.68 -10.61
CA LYS A 248 11.72 -7.55 -9.63
C LYS A 248 12.38 -6.67 -8.58
N ILE A 249 11.75 -6.55 -7.42
CA ILE A 249 12.20 -5.60 -6.39
C ILE A 249 13.46 -6.13 -5.70
N GLU A 250 14.58 -5.46 -5.96
CA GLU A 250 15.88 -5.63 -5.31
C GLU A 250 16.21 -4.40 -4.45
N SER A 251 17.25 -4.47 -3.62
CA SER A 251 17.58 -3.41 -2.66
C SER A 251 18.14 -2.12 -3.30
N GLU A 252 18.67 -2.19 -4.52
CA GLU A 252 19.30 -1.03 -5.18
C GLU A 252 18.30 -0.10 -5.87
N ILE A 253 17.97 1.01 -5.21
CA ILE A 253 16.98 2.00 -5.66
C ILE A 253 17.28 2.54 -7.07
N GLY A 254 18.55 2.86 -7.39
CA GLY A 254 18.91 3.42 -8.70
C GLY A 254 18.70 2.41 -9.83
N SER A 255 19.02 1.14 -9.60
CA SER A 255 18.74 0.05 -10.54
C SER A 255 17.23 -0.14 -10.74
N GLN A 256 16.45 -0.14 -9.67
CA GLN A 256 14.99 -0.24 -9.71
C GLN A 256 14.34 0.92 -10.47
N LEU A 257 14.83 2.14 -10.25
CA LEU A 257 14.36 3.32 -10.96
C LEU A 257 14.56 3.18 -12.48
N LEU A 258 15.72 2.69 -12.92
CA LEU A 258 16.00 2.48 -14.34
C LEU A 258 15.14 1.38 -14.97
N GLU A 259 14.76 0.35 -14.21
CA GLU A 259 13.81 -0.69 -14.67
C GLU A 259 12.38 -0.15 -14.78
N ALA A 260 11.99 0.72 -13.86
CA ALA A 260 10.63 1.30 -13.81
C ALA A 260 10.33 2.29 -14.95
N ILE A 261 11.33 3.09 -15.35
CA ILE A 261 11.14 4.16 -16.33
C ILE A 261 10.63 3.64 -17.69
N PRO A 262 11.25 2.63 -18.33
CA PRO A 262 10.77 2.05 -19.58
C PRO A 262 9.33 1.54 -19.52
N LEU A 263 8.93 0.99 -18.38
CA LEU A 263 7.57 0.48 -18.15
C LEU A 263 6.53 1.60 -18.05
N CYS A 264 6.94 2.81 -17.63
CA CYS A 264 6.06 3.98 -17.57
C CYS A 264 5.83 4.63 -18.94
N ILE A 265 6.81 4.56 -19.86
CA ILE A 265 6.79 5.26 -21.16
C ILE A 265 5.52 5.00 -21.99
N PRO A 266 5.03 3.75 -22.15
CA PRO A 266 3.82 3.46 -22.93
C PRO A 266 2.53 4.08 -22.38
N HIS A 267 2.55 4.50 -21.11
CA HIS A 267 1.40 5.05 -20.41
C HIS A 267 1.37 6.59 -20.39
N LEU A 268 2.35 7.23 -21.04
CA LEU A 268 2.47 8.68 -21.10
C LEU A 268 1.93 9.24 -22.41
N GLN A 269 1.09 10.27 -22.33
CA GLN A 269 0.68 11.05 -23.51
C GLN A 269 1.85 11.81 -24.15
N ASN A 270 2.85 12.21 -23.36
CA ASN A 270 4.09 12.83 -23.83
C ASN A 270 5.28 12.17 -23.12
N SER A 271 5.95 11.24 -23.79
CA SER A 271 7.06 10.47 -23.20
C SER A 271 8.43 11.11 -23.39
N GLY A 272 8.56 12.15 -24.24
CA GLY A 272 9.84 12.73 -24.63
C GLY A 272 10.75 13.15 -23.46
N PRO A 273 10.23 13.90 -22.48
CA PRO A 273 11.03 14.30 -21.32
C PRO A 273 11.51 13.13 -20.46
N LEU A 274 10.65 12.13 -20.23
CA LEU A 274 11.05 10.93 -19.48
C LEU A 274 12.09 10.11 -20.25
N ILE A 275 11.96 9.97 -21.59
CA ILE A 275 12.96 9.32 -22.44
C ILE A 275 14.31 10.04 -22.34
N SER A 276 14.31 11.38 -22.38
CA SER A 276 15.54 12.18 -22.26
C SER A 276 16.21 12.00 -20.89
N ALA A 277 15.42 12.05 -19.81
CA ALA A 277 15.92 11.81 -18.46
C ALA A 277 16.46 10.38 -18.30
N TYR A 278 15.78 9.39 -18.86
CA TYR A 278 16.23 8.00 -18.86
C TYR A 278 17.60 7.84 -19.55
N GLY A 279 17.78 8.44 -20.73
CA GLY A 279 19.04 8.42 -21.44
C GLY A 279 20.19 8.99 -20.62
N LYS A 280 19.97 10.12 -19.93
CA LYS A 280 20.97 10.71 -19.03
C LYS A 280 21.28 9.81 -17.82
N LEU A 281 20.26 9.24 -17.19
CA LEU A 281 20.46 8.33 -16.05
C LEU A 281 21.23 7.06 -16.46
N LEU A 282 21.00 6.53 -17.67
CA LEU A 282 21.77 5.40 -18.20
C LEU A 282 23.25 5.76 -18.40
N GLN A 283 23.53 6.95 -18.93
CA GLN A 283 24.92 7.44 -19.08
C GLN A 283 25.62 7.56 -17.72
N LEU A 284 24.93 8.12 -16.73
CA LEU A 284 25.44 8.26 -15.36
C LEU A 284 25.68 6.89 -14.68
N LYS A 285 24.81 5.90 -14.95
CA LYS A 285 25.02 4.53 -14.47
C LYS A 285 26.21 3.85 -15.16
N GLN A 286 26.38 4.06 -16.47
CA GLN A 286 27.50 3.48 -17.22
C GLN A 286 28.85 4.05 -16.79
N SER A 287 28.93 5.34 -16.46
CA SER A 287 30.16 5.95 -15.94
C SER A 287 30.42 5.63 -14.46
N ASP A 288 29.40 5.20 -13.71
CA ASP A 288 29.36 5.03 -12.24
C ASP A 288 30.03 6.18 -11.47
N SER A 289 29.94 7.38 -12.03
CA SER A 289 30.57 8.60 -11.52
C SER A 289 29.62 9.75 -11.74
N VAL A 290 28.95 10.16 -10.66
CA VAL A 290 27.84 11.10 -10.69
C VAL A 290 28.19 12.35 -9.90
N GLN A 291 28.02 13.52 -10.54
CA GLN A 291 27.99 14.78 -9.81
C GLN A 291 26.59 15.03 -9.26
N LEU A 292 26.48 15.25 -7.94
CA LEU A 292 25.17 15.41 -7.30
C LEU A 292 24.38 16.62 -7.85
N THR A 293 25.08 17.66 -8.31
CA THR A 293 24.47 18.84 -8.96
C THR A 293 23.80 18.47 -10.28
N GLU A 294 24.49 17.72 -11.14
CA GLU A 294 23.95 17.22 -12.41
C GLU A 294 22.74 16.31 -12.17
N LEU A 295 22.82 15.42 -11.17
CA LEU A 295 21.70 14.56 -10.82
C LEU A 295 20.51 15.37 -10.32
N LYS A 296 20.72 16.33 -9.42
CA LYS A 296 19.66 17.21 -8.91
C LYS A 296 18.94 17.95 -10.05
N GLU A 297 19.67 18.43 -11.06
CA GLU A 297 19.09 19.06 -12.25
C GLU A 297 18.17 18.13 -13.04
N ILE A 298 18.54 16.84 -13.18
CA ILE A 298 17.68 15.82 -13.82
C ILE A 298 16.36 15.67 -13.06
N PHE A 299 16.40 15.77 -11.73
CA PHE A 299 15.21 15.75 -10.87
C PHE A 299 14.54 17.13 -10.69
N GLY A 300 15.00 18.17 -11.39
CA GLY A 300 14.47 19.53 -11.26
C GLY A 300 14.67 20.15 -9.87
N LEU A 301 15.58 19.62 -9.06
CA LEU A 301 15.94 20.12 -7.75
C LEU A 301 17.05 21.17 -7.91
N LYS A 302 16.82 22.39 -7.43
CA LYS A 302 17.87 23.42 -7.33
C LYS A 302 18.58 23.33 -5.97
#